data_AF-A0A377K9B2-F1
#
_entry.id   AF-A0A377K9B2-F1
#
_cell.length_a   1.000
_cell.length_b   1.000
_cell.length_c   1.000
_cell.angle_alpha   90.00
_cell.angle_beta   90.00
_cell.angle_gamma   90.00
#
_symmetry.space_group_name_H-M   'P 1'
#
loop_
_entity.id
_entity.type
_entity.pdbx_description
1 polymer ?
#
loop_
_entity_poly.entity_id
_entity_poly.type
_entity_poly.pdbx_seq_one_letter_code
_entity_poly.pdbx_strand_id
1 'polypeptide(L)'
;MVIIDDIDRLTPTETFQVLRLVKAVADFSGTSFLLAFDPNYLISVLDKNNIVNSSEYLNKIVQLRVPLPVISERGMNELANAELEKIANKSLTDRFESDQERLSWIYHNYFKKLIKNPRELKRFFNHLRFVLEQIEGQVCFSDLFALSLVATKSSLVYEHIKSTPEAYIGKRFTNDGLLMDKPQDIVDRFSDERNKKLSNFSDQERSVMQELLGDIFPLLQSSGYSHYGFLIPIQQEGFLHHKGFILRFIIKLQQGIFLIMILSVSLMEMLKETNF
;
A
#
# COMPACT_ATOMS: atom_id res chain seq x y z
N MET A 1 -4.45 21.63 -29.74
CA MET A 1 -3.63 20.55 -29.13
C MET A 1 -4.58 19.44 -28.70
N VAL A 2 -4.29 18.20 -29.10
CA VAL A 2 -5.06 17.00 -28.76
C VAL A 2 -4.16 16.14 -27.88
N ILE A 3 -4.63 15.78 -26.68
CA ILE A 3 -3.93 14.88 -25.76
C ILE A 3 -4.68 13.57 -25.75
N ILE A 4 -3.96 12.46 -25.95
CA ILE A 4 -4.50 11.10 -25.86
C ILE A 4 -3.67 10.36 -24.82
N ASP A 5 -4.29 10.10 -23.67
CA ASP A 5 -3.69 9.39 -22.54
C ASP A 5 -4.15 7.92 -22.51
N ASP A 6 -3.38 7.05 -21.85
CA ASP A 6 -3.72 5.63 -21.62
C ASP A 6 -4.06 4.84 -22.92
N ILE A 7 -3.39 5.13 -24.06
CA ILE A 7 -3.66 4.44 -25.35
C ILE A 7 -3.47 2.94 -25.22
N ASP A 8 -2.53 2.51 -24.38
CA ASP A 8 -2.21 1.12 -24.10
C ASP A 8 -3.30 0.36 -23.33
N ARG A 9 -4.35 1.04 -22.85
CA ARG A 9 -5.53 0.40 -22.23
C ARG A 9 -6.61 0.02 -23.23
N LEU A 10 -6.55 0.55 -24.44
CA LEU A 10 -7.48 0.20 -25.51
C LEU A 10 -7.19 -1.22 -26.00
N THR A 11 -8.20 -1.87 -26.57
CA THR A 11 -7.98 -3.16 -27.25
C THR A 11 -6.97 -3.00 -28.40
N PRO A 12 -6.29 -4.08 -28.84
CA PRO A 12 -5.35 -3.99 -29.95
C PRO A 12 -5.97 -3.39 -31.22
N THR A 13 -7.24 -3.71 -31.50
CA THR A 13 -7.96 -3.18 -32.66
C THR A 13 -8.22 -1.68 -32.54
N GLU A 14 -8.72 -1.22 -31.39
CA GLU A 14 -8.96 0.21 -31.13
C GLU A 14 -7.65 1.00 -31.14
N THR A 15 -6.61 0.49 -30.49
CA THR A 15 -5.26 1.09 -30.50
C THR A 15 -4.77 1.30 -31.92
N PHE A 16 -4.91 0.27 -32.78
CA PHE A 16 -4.50 0.36 -34.17
C PHE A 16 -5.31 1.42 -34.95
N GLN A 17 -6.62 1.52 -34.70
CA GLN A 17 -7.46 2.56 -35.31
C GLN A 17 -7.05 3.96 -34.87
N VAL A 18 -6.75 4.17 -33.58
CA VAL A 18 -6.26 5.45 -33.04
C VAL A 18 -4.93 5.82 -33.70
N LEU A 19 -3.99 4.88 -33.83
CA LEU A 19 -2.71 5.13 -34.50
C LEU A 19 -2.90 5.54 -35.97
N ARG A 20 -3.81 4.89 -36.70
CA ARG A 20 -4.15 5.26 -38.07
C ARG A 20 -4.79 6.63 -38.17
N LEU A 21 -5.67 6.98 -37.23
CA LEU A 21 -6.29 8.29 -37.15
C LEU A 21 -5.23 9.37 -36.90
N VAL A 22 -4.39 9.19 -35.89
CA VAL A 22 -3.31 10.14 -35.59
C VAL A 22 -2.42 10.31 -36.81
N LYS A 23 -2.01 9.21 -37.46
CA LYS A 23 -1.21 9.27 -38.69
C LYS A 23 -1.88 10.06 -39.82
N ALA A 24 -3.20 9.93 -39.99
CA ALA A 24 -3.93 10.60 -41.07
C ALA A 24 -4.19 12.09 -40.81
N VAL A 25 -4.26 12.49 -39.53
CA VAL A 25 -4.72 13.82 -39.09
C VAL A 25 -3.56 14.66 -38.52
N ALA A 26 -2.42 14.05 -38.18
CA ALA A 26 -1.27 14.74 -37.59
C ALA A 26 -0.60 15.77 -38.50
N ASP A 27 -0.81 15.70 -39.82
CA ASP A 27 -0.24 16.64 -40.79
C ASP A 27 -1.08 17.93 -40.96
N PHE A 28 -2.19 18.10 -40.23
CA PHE A 28 -2.97 19.33 -40.29
C PHE A 28 -2.29 20.48 -39.55
N SER A 29 -2.12 21.60 -40.27
CA SER A 29 -1.66 22.87 -39.70
C SER A 29 -2.51 23.29 -38.50
N GLY A 30 -1.86 23.75 -37.43
CA GLY A 30 -2.52 24.19 -36.19
C GLY A 30 -2.93 23.06 -35.24
N THR A 31 -2.65 21.80 -35.57
CA THR A 31 -2.93 20.65 -34.69
C THR A 31 -1.64 20.00 -34.21
N SER A 32 -1.59 19.63 -32.93
CA SER A 32 -0.48 18.88 -32.34
C SER A 32 -1.05 17.78 -31.46
N PHE A 33 -0.48 16.58 -31.56
CA PHE A 33 -0.88 15.40 -30.80
C PHE A 33 0.18 15.09 -29.73
N LEU A 34 -0.28 14.93 -28.49
CA LEU A 34 0.52 14.38 -27.40
C LEU A 34 -0.05 13.02 -27.03
N LEU A 35 0.76 11.96 -27.18
CA LEU A 35 0.36 10.58 -26.92
C LEU A 35 1.10 10.05 -25.70
N ALA A 36 0.39 9.50 -24.73
CA ALA A 36 0.97 8.70 -23.65
C ALA A 36 0.69 7.21 -23.91
N PHE A 37 1.76 6.40 -23.95
CA PHE A 37 1.67 5.00 -24.33
C PHE A 37 2.90 4.19 -23.88
N ASP A 38 2.74 2.87 -23.74
CA ASP A 38 3.84 1.92 -23.64
C ASP A 38 4.35 1.54 -25.06
N PRO A 39 5.63 1.80 -25.40
CA PRO A 39 6.18 1.51 -26.71
C PRO A 39 6.15 0.01 -27.07
N ASN A 40 6.34 -0.88 -26.11
CA ASN A 40 6.32 -2.33 -26.34
C ASN A 40 4.92 -2.82 -26.65
N TYR A 41 3.91 -2.28 -25.95
CA TYR A 41 2.52 -2.59 -26.23
C TYR A 41 2.15 -2.17 -27.66
N LEU A 42 2.45 -0.94 -28.06
CA LEU A 42 2.16 -0.46 -29.41
C LEU A 42 2.87 -1.27 -30.51
N ILE A 43 4.12 -1.65 -30.30
CA ILE A 43 4.84 -2.53 -31.23
C ILE A 43 4.11 -3.86 -31.36
N SER A 44 3.69 -4.47 -30.24
CA SER A 44 2.95 -5.74 -30.27
C SER A 44 1.60 -5.64 -30.99
N VAL A 45 0.92 -4.49 -30.88
CA VAL A 45 -0.34 -4.22 -31.57
C VAL A 45 -0.11 -4.10 -33.08
N LEU A 46 0.93 -3.37 -33.49
CA LEU A 46 1.29 -3.20 -34.89
C LEU A 46 1.71 -4.55 -35.52
N ASP A 47 2.49 -5.35 -34.81
CA ASP A 47 2.89 -6.70 -35.24
C ASP A 47 1.66 -7.60 -35.45
N LYS A 48 0.71 -7.60 -34.50
CA LYS A 48 -0.55 -8.36 -34.62
C LYS A 48 -1.43 -7.92 -35.78
N ASN A 49 -1.28 -6.69 -36.25
CA ASN A 49 -2.00 -6.15 -37.41
C ASN A 49 -1.19 -6.31 -38.71
N ASN A 50 -0.18 -7.20 -38.74
CA ASN A 50 0.66 -7.50 -39.90
C ASN A 50 1.42 -6.28 -40.45
N ILE A 51 1.74 -5.30 -39.60
CA ILE A 51 2.61 -4.20 -39.99
C ILE A 51 4.06 -4.69 -39.97
N VAL A 52 4.67 -4.74 -41.15
CA VAL A 52 6.10 -5.02 -41.28
C VAL A 52 6.89 -3.83 -40.71
N ASN A 53 7.95 -4.11 -39.95
CA ASN A 53 8.78 -3.11 -39.27
C ASN A 53 7.98 -2.17 -38.34
N SER A 54 7.15 -2.74 -37.45
CA SER A 54 6.32 -2.00 -36.48
C SER A 54 7.03 -0.88 -35.72
N SER A 55 8.29 -1.08 -35.33
CA SER A 55 9.08 -0.04 -34.65
C SER A 55 9.34 1.18 -35.56
N GLU A 56 9.66 0.94 -36.84
CA GLU A 56 9.86 1.98 -37.84
C GLU A 56 8.54 2.68 -38.19
N TYR A 57 7.44 1.91 -38.26
CA TYR A 57 6.10 2.46 -38.45
C TYR A 57 5.73 3.42 -37.31
N LEU A 58 6.03 3.06 -36.05
CA LEU A 58 5.78 3.91 -34.90
C LEU A 58 6.61 5.20 -34.95
N ASN A 59 7.85 5.16 -35.44
CA ASN A 59 8.68 6.36 -35.65
C ASN A 59 8.10 7.31 -36.72
N LYS A 60 7.30 6.80 -37.67
CA LYS A 60 6.61 7.64 -38.66
C LYS A 60 5.40 8.37 -38.08
N ILE A 61 4.81 7.86 -37.01
CA ILE A 61 3.67 8.49 -36.32
C ILE A 61 4.16 9.44 -35.23
N VAL A 62 5.15 9.02 -34.44
CA VAL A 62 5.65 9.75 -33.29
C VAL A 62 6.97 10.43 -33.65
N GLN A 63 6.88 11.72 -34.02
CA GLN A 63 8.03 12.53 -34.45
C GLN A 63 9.06 12.73 -33.33
N LEU A 64 8.60 12.91 -32.08
CA LEU A 64 9.45 13.07 -30.90
C LEU A 64 8.99 12.11 -29.81
N ARG A 65 9.92 11.28 -29.33
CA ARG A 65 9.70 10.42 -28.16
C ARG A 65 10.39 11.05 -26.96
N VAL A 66 9.60 11.42 -25.95
CA VAL A 66 10.11 11.89 -24.66
C VAL A 66 9.94 10.76 -23.65
N PRO A 67 11.02 10.04 -23.27
CA PRO A 67 10.90 9.03 -22.23
C PRO A 67 10.57 9.70 -20.90
N LEU A 68 9.65 9.09 -20.15
CA LEU A 68 9.35 9.53 -18.79
C LEU A 68 10.57 9.22 -17.89
N PRO A 69 11.19 10.22 -17.27
CA PRO A 69 12.34 9.99 -16.41
C PRO A 69 11.90 9.20 -15.17
N VAL A 70 12.76 8.28 -14.74
CA VAL A 70 12.60 7.62 -13.44
C VAL A 70 12.82 8.68 -12.36
N ILE A 71 11.90 8.78 -11.40
CA ILE A 71 12.04 9.69 -10.28
C ILE A 71 13.27 9.30 -9.44
N SER A 72 14.07 10.29 -9.06
CA SER A 72 15.24 10.06 -8.20
C SER A 72 14.79 9.73 -6.77
N GLU A 73 15.67 9.10 -5.98
CA GLU A 73 15.40 8.86 -4.55
C GLU A 73 15.16 10.19 -3.81
N ARG A 74 15.90 11.25 -4.16
CA ARG A 74 15.69 12.60 -3.62
C ARG A 74 14.27 13.11 -3.94
N GLY A 75 13.84 12.99 -5.20
CA GLY A 75 12.50 13.41 -5.61
C GLY A 75 11.38 12.61 -4.92
N MET A 76 11.59 11.31 -4.68
CA MET A 76 10.67 10.50 -3.89
C MET A 76 10.58 10.97 -2.43
N ASN A 77 11.72 11.31 -1.82
CA ASN A 77 11.76 11.85 -0.46
C ASN A 77 11.08 13.22 -0.36
N GLU A 78 11.32 14.12 -1.31
CA GLU A 78 10.66 15.43 -1.39
C GLU A 78 9.14 15.27 -1.52
N LEU A 79 8.69 14.34 -2.37
CA LEU A 79 7.27 14.04 -2.53
C LEU A 79 6.66 13.47 -1.24
N ALA A 80 7.37 12.58 -0.54
CA ALA A 80 6.90 12.01 0.73
C ALA A 80 6.81 13.07 1.82
N ASN A 81 7.81 13.93 1.94
CA ASN A 81 7.82 15.05 2.90
C ASN A 81 6.65 15.99 2.63
N ALA A 82 6.41 16.37 1.37
CA ALA A 82 5.29 17.22 1.00
C ALA A 82 3.93 16.56 1.31
N GLU A 83 3.82 15.23 1.24
CA GLU A 83 2.60 14.52 1.66
C GLU A 83 2.46 14.40 3.18
N LEU A 84 3.56 14.27 3.93
CA LEU A 84 3.58 14.28 5.40
C LEU A 84 3.20 15.66 5.96
N GLU A 85 3.75 16.74 5.40
CA GLU A 85 3.44 18.13 5.80
C GLU A 85 1.93 18.42 5.71
N LYS A 86 1.25 17.92 4.67
CA LYS A 86 -0.21 18.05 4.53
C LYS A 86 -1.00 17.34 5.63
N ILE A 87 -0.42 16.31 6.24
CA ILE A 87 -1.05 15.54 7.34
C ILE A 87 -0.69 16.19 8.69
N ALA A 88 0.50 16.78 8.79
CA ALA A 88 1.09 17.35 10.01
C ALA A 88 0.46 18.68 10.48
N ASN A 89 -0.77 19.02 10.08
CA ASN A 89 -1.50 20.19 10.60
C ASN A 89 -1.74 20.13 12.13
N LYS A 90 -1.46 18.99 12.77
CA LYS A 90 -1.41 18.77 14.22
C LYS A 90 -0.13 18.00 14.53
N SER A 91 0.43 18.12 15.73
CA SER A 91 1.54 17.24 16.08
C SER A 91 1.08 15.79 16.22
N LEU A 92 1.41 14.99 15.21
CA LEU A 92 0.97 13.60 15.05
C LEU A 92 1.67 12.66 16.03
N THR A 93 2.88 13.02 16.45
CA THR A 93 3.78 12.17 17.25
C THR A 93 3.94 12.64 18.70
N ASP A 94 3.43 13.82 19.08
CA ASP A 94 3.59 14.35 20.46
C ASP A 94 2.81 13.56 21.51
N ARG A 95 1.82 12.77 21.09
CA ARG A 95 0.92 12.06 22.01
C ARG A 95 1.56 10.84 22.67
N PHE A 96 2.60 10.28 22.06
CA PHE A 96 3.20 9.02 22.50
C PHE A 96 4.72 9.17 22.56
N GLU A 97 5.31 8.66 23.63
CA GLU A 97 6.76 8.69 23.81
C GLU A 97 7.47 7.92 22.67
N SER A 98 8.55 8.51 22.16
CA SER A 98 9.39 7.95 21.11
C SER A 98 8.71 7.68 19.74
N ASP A 99 7.49 8.19 19.51
CA ASP A 99 6.73 7.93 18.27
C ASP A 99 7.42 8.54 17.04
N GLN A 100 8.12 9.68 17.22
CA GLN A 100 8.86 10.35 16.16
C GLN A 100 10.11 9.56 15.74
N GLU A 101 10.90 9.06 16.70
CA GLU A 101 12.07 8.23 16.44
C GLU A 101 11.67 6.92 15.76
N ARG A 102 10.57 6.31 16.23
CA ARG A 102 9.99 5.10 15.63
C ARG A 102 9.51 5.34 14.20
N LEU A 103 8.79 6.44 13.96
CA LEU A 103 8.39 6.83 12.61
C LEU A 103 9.60 7.00 11.69
N SER A 104 10.64 7.70 12.15
CA SER A 104 11.86 7.94 11.38
C SER A 104 12.52 6.62 10.96
N TRP A 105 12.71 5.70 11.89
CA TRP A 105 13.30 4.41 11.57
C TRP A 105 12.42 3.55 10.65
N ILE A 106 11.10 3.51 10.86
CA ILE A 106 10.20 2.79 9.93
C ILE A 106 10.30 3.39 8.52
N TYR A 107 10.37 4.72 8.43
CA TYR A 107 10.52 5.44 7.17
C TYR A 107 11.82 5.05 6.46
N HIS A 108 12.95 5.12 7.17
CA HIS A 108 14.27 4.87 6.59
C HIS A 108 14.55 3.39 6.30
N ASN A 109 14.10 2.47 7.16
CA ASN A 109 14.40 1.04 7.02
C ASN A 109 13.40 0.28 6.15
N TYR A 110 12.13 0.71 6.09
CA TYR A 110 11.08 -0.03 5.41
C TYR A 110 10.41 0.78 4.30
N PHE A 111 9.91 1.98 4.60
CA PHE A 111 9.12 2.77 3.64
C PHE A 111 9.89 3.04 2.34
N LYS A 112 11.11 3.57 2.44
CA LYS A 112 11.98 3.85 1.28
C LYS A 112 12.31 2.60 0.46
N LYS A 113 12.42 1.44 1.12
CA LYS A 113 12.75 0.17 0.46
C LYS A 113 11.53 -0.44 -0.21
N LEU A 114 10.33 -0.27 0.36
CA LEU A 114 9.11 -0.86 -0.17
C LEU A 114 8.44 0.02 -1.24
N ILE A 115 8.37 1.34 -1.07
CA ILE A 115 7.70 2.24 -2.02
C ILE A 115 8.66 2.64 -3.14
N LYS A 116 8.36 2.20 -4.37
CA LYS A 116 9.29 2.32 -5.51
C LYS A 116 8.95 3.42 -6.51
N ASN A 117 7.73 3.94 -6.48
CA ASN A 117 7.28 4.92 -7.46
C ASN A 117 6.24 5.91 -6.89
N PRO A 118 5.99 7.05 -7.57
CA PRO A 118 5.08 8.09 -7.08
C PRO A 118 3.64 7.61 -6.93
N ARG A 119 3.19 6.67 -7.77
CA ARG A 119 1.83 6.13 -7.72
C ARG A 119 1.60 5.33 -6.44
N GLU A 120 2.56 4.51 -6.04
CA GLU A 120 2.54 3.79 -4.77
C GLU A 120 2.59 4.73 -3.56
N LEU A 121 3.47 5.74 -3.62
CA LEU A 121 3.56 6.76 -2.57
C LEU A 121 2.21 7.48 -2.37
N LYS A 122 1.59 7.92 -3.47
CA LYS A 122 0.25 8.55 -3.41
C LYS A 122 -0.81 7.61 -2.85
N ARG A 123 -0.83 6.35 -3.28
CA ARG A 123 -1.74 5.33 -2.74
C ARG A 123 -1.57 5.15 -1.23
N PHE A 124 -0.32 5.07 -0.76
CA PHE A 124 0.00 4.96 0.65
C PHE A 124 -0.54 6.15 1.45
N PHE A 125 -0.22 7.38 1.04
CA PHE A 125 -0.63 8.57 1.79
C PHE A 125 -2.15 8.79 1.76
N ASN A 126 -2.82 8.43 0.67
CA ASN A 126 -4.28 8.44 0.60
C ASN A 126 -4.89 7.45 1.61
N HIS A 127 -4.38 6.22 1.67
CA HIS A 127 -4.81 5.23 2.66
C HIS A 127 -4.54 5.72 4.09
N LEU A 128 -3.32 6.21 4.36
CA LEU A 128 -2.92 6.70 5.67
C LEU A 128 -3.84 7.82 6.16
N ARG A 129 -4.16 8.82 5.32
CA ARG A 129 -5.10 9.91 5.66
C ARG A 129 -6.48 9.38 5.99
N PHE A 130 -7.01 8.52 5.12
CA PHE A 130 -8.34 7.94 5.29
C PHE A 130 -8.48 7.19 6.62
N VAL A 131 -7.47 6.42 7.00
CA VAL A 131 -7.50 5.69 8.27
C VAL A 131 -7.26 6.64 9.45
N LEU A 132 -6.31 7.58 9.35
CA LEU A 132 -5.99 8.54 10.41
C LEU A 132 -7.23 9.33 10.86
N GLU A 133 -8.06 9.79 9.91
CA GLU A 133 -9.30 10.54 10.20
C GLU A 133 -10.29 9.76 11.08
N GLN A 134 -10.27 8.43 11.04
CA GLN A 134 -11.23 7.58 11.77
C GLN A 134 -10.79 7.26 13.21
N ILE A 135 -9.50 7.34 13.49
CA ILE A 135 -8.91 6.85 14.75
C ILE A 135 -7.94 7.85 15.39
N GLU A 136 -7.99 9.11 14.97
CA GLU A 136 -7.08 10.16 15.42
C GLU A 136 -6.95 10.17 16.95
N GLY A 137 -5.70 10.13 17.43
CA GLY A 137 -5.37 10.22 18.85
C GLY A 137 -5.65 8.97 19.68
N GLN A 138 -6.07 7.85 19.06
CA GLN A 138 -6.35 6.59 19.76
C GLN A 138 -5.23 5.56 19.62
N VAL A 139 -4.32 5.75 18.66
CA VAL A 139 -3.21 4.84 18.35
C VAL A 139 -1.93 5.65 18.05
N CYS A 140 -0.76 5.05 18.24
CA CYS A 140 0.51 5.63 17.84
C CYS A 140 0.56 5.87 16.33
N PHE A 141 1.11 7.00 15.90
CA PHE A 141 1.16 7.35 14.49
C PHE A 141 2.13 6.45 13.73
N SER A 142 3.26 6.07 14.35
CA SER A 142 4.23 5.16 13.75
C SER A 142 3.65 3.76 13.46
N ASP A 143 2.81 3.22 14.36
CA ASP A 143 2.13 1.94 14.16
C ASP A 143 1.10 2.02 13.03
N LEU A 144 0.32 3.11 12.99
CA LEU A 144 -0.61 3.37 11.90
C LEU A 144 0.12 3.52 10.55
N PHE A 145 1.26 4.20 10.53
CA PHE A 145 2.11 4.37 9.36
C PHE A 145 2.61 3.00 8.87
N ALA A 146 3.13 2.17 9.76
CA ALA A 146 3.62 0.83 9.45
C ALA A 146 2.50 -0.09 8.93
N LEU A 147 1.33 -0.09 9.57
CA LEU A 147 0.19 -0.89 9.13
C LEU A 147 -0.40 -0.40 7.81
N SER A 148 -0.39 0.92 7.56
CA SER A 148 -0.76 1.48 6.26
C SER A 148 0.21 1.07 5.16
N LEU A 149 1.49 0.89 5.50
CA LEU A 149 2.50 0.41 4.57
C LEU A 149 2.25 -1.05 4.20
N VAL A 150 1.92 -1.90 5.20
CA VAL A 150 1.48 -3.27 4.96
C VAL A 150 0.22 -3.31 4.10
N ALA A 151 -0.81 -2.53 4.42
CA ALA A 151 -2.07 -2.46 3.67
C ALA A 151 -1.86 -2.08 2.20
N THR A 152 -0.99 -1.12 1.94
CA THR A 152 -0.71 -0.64 0.58
C THR A 152 0.11 -1.64 -0.22
N LYS A 153 1.00 -2.39 0.43
CA LYS A 153 1.92 -3.33 -0.23
C LYS A 153 1.36 -4.73 -0.40
N SER A 154 0.56 -5.20 0.55
CA SER A 154 -0.08 -6.51 0.47
C SER A 154 -1.43 -6.50 1.18
N SER A 155 -2.49 -6.48 0.37
CA SER A 155 -3.84 -6.74 0.85
C SER A 155 -3.94 -8.12 1.50
N LEU A 156 -3.22 -9.13 1.00
CA LEU A 156 -3.26 -10.49 1.55
C LEU A 156 -2.73 -10.56 2.99
N VAL A 157 -1.61 -9.88 3.28
CA VAL A 157 -1.03 -9.84 4.63
C VAL A 157 -1.91 -8.99 5.53
N TYR A 158 -2.35 -7.83 5.05
CA TYR A 158 -3.19 -6.92 5.83
C TYR A 158 -4.54 -7.56 6.22
N GLU A 159 -5.20 -8.25 5.30
CA GLU A 159 -6.44 -8.97 5.61
C GLU A 159 -6.20 -10.14 6.57
N HIS A 160 -5.06 -10.84 6.45
CA HIS A 160 -4.72 -11.90 7.40
C HIS A 160 -4.46 -11.37 8.83
N ILE A 161 -3.82 -10.20 8.97
CA ILE A 161 -3.70 -9.52 10.28
C ILE A 161 -5.08 -9.22 10.89
N LYS A 162 -6.04 -8.81 10.04
CA LYS A 162 -7.40 -8.49 10.48
C LYS A 162 -8.24 -9.72 10.80
N SER A 163 -8.13 -10.78 10.00
CA SER A 163 -8.94 -12.00 10.18
C SER A 163 -8.39 -12.92 11.27
N THR A 164 -7.07 -12.93 11.44
CA THR A 164 -6.35 -13.88 12.29
C THR A 164 -5.30 -13.15 13.16
N PRO A 165 -5.71 -12.20 14.01
CA PRO A 165 -4.78 -11.43 14.84
C PRO A 165 -3.91 -12.30 15.76
N GLU A 166 -4.39 -13.46 16.20
CA GLU A 166 -3.66 -14.43 17.03
C GLU A 166 -2.35 -14.90 16.38
N ALA A 167 -2.28 -14.92 15.05
CA ALA A 167 -1.08 -15.29 14.29
C ALA A 167 0.06 -14.26 14.45
N TYR A 168 -0.22 -13.10 15.02
CA TYR A 168 0.72 -11.99 15.17
C TYR A 168 0.91 -11.58 16.63
N ILE A 169 -0.16 -11.61 17.44
CA ILE A 169 -0.14 -11.14 18.83
C ILE A 169 -0.08 -12.26 19.87
N GLY A 170 -0.23 -13.52 19.46
CA GLY A 170 -0.17 -14.69 20.35
C GLY A 170 -1.27 -14.71 21.41
N LYS A 171 -2.44 -14.11 21.13
CA LYS A 171 -3.62 -14.15 22.01
C LYS A 171 -4.81 -14.68 21.23
N ARG A 172 -5.47 -15.73 21.75
CA ARG A 172 -6.74 -16.22 21.22
C ARG A 172 -7.88 -15.35 21.73
N PHE A 173 -8.83 -15.02 20.85
CA PHE A 173 -10.06 -14.29 21.21
C PHE A 173 -11.23 -15.23 21.53
N THR A 174 -10.99 -16.52 21.71
CA THR A 174 -12.02 -17.52 22.00
C THR A 174 -12.30 -17.62 23.50
N ASN A 175 -13.58 -17.62 23.88
CA ASN A 175 -14.09 -17.76 25.25
C ASN A 175 -13.94 -19.17 25.85
N ASP A 176 -13.29 -20.10 25.16
CA ASP A 176 -13.13 -21.47 25.63
C ASP A 176 -11.94 -21.60 26.56
N GLY A 177 -12.22 -22.06 27.78
CA GLY A 177 -11.30 -22.08 28.91
C GLY A 177 -10.00 -22.86 28.70
N LEU A 178 -8.99 -22.43 29.46
CA LEU A 178 -7.85 -23.19 29.96
C LEU A 178 -7.00 -23.96 28.93
N LEU A 179 -6.53 -23.28 27.89
CA LEU A 179 -5.20 -23.56 27.34
C LEU A 179 -4.32 -22.32 27.49
N MET A 180 -3.43 -22.36 28.48
CA MET A 180 -2.30 -21.44 28.64
C MET A 180 -1.19 -21.79 27.64
N ASP A 181 -1.52 -21.87 26.34
CA ASP A 181 -0.49 -21.96 25.31
C ASP A 181 0.40 -20.71 25.44
N LYS A 182 1.73 -20.86 25.42
CA LYS A 182 2.61 -19.68 25.46
C LYS A 182 2.31 -18.84 24.21
N PRO A 183 2.28 -17.50 24.30
CA PRO A 183 2.02 -16.63 23.14
C PRO A 183 2.94 -16.92 21.95
N GLN A 184 4.20 -17.32 22.22
CA GLN A 184 5.14 -17.71 21.19
C GLN A 184 4.69 -18.98 20.43
N ASP A 185 4.26 -20.02 21.15
CA ASP A 185 3.80 -21.28 20.56
C ASP A 185 2.58 -21.07 19.66
N ILE A 186 1.72 -20.10 20.00
CA ILE A 186 0.58 -19.72 19.17
C ILE A 186 1.08 -19.11 17.87
N VAL A 187 1.96 -18.11 17.95
CA VAL A 187 2.50 -17.41 16.78
C VAL A 187 3.29 -18.36 15.88
N ASP A 188 4.06 -19.29 16.43
CA ASP A 188 4.90 -20.21 15.65
C ASP A 188 4.06 -21.17 14.80
N ARG A 189 2.87 -21.57 15.26
CA ARG A 189 1.93 -22.42 14.49
C ARG A 189 1.44 -21.78 13.19
N PHE A 190 1.43 -20.44 13.12
CA PHE A 190 1.01 -19.71 11.92
C PHE A 190 2.17 -19.30 11.01
N SER A 191 3.40 -19.74 11.29
CA SER A 191 4.60 -19.36 10.52
C SER A 191 4.47 -19.70 9.01
N ASP A 192 4.05 -20.92 8.69
CA ASP A 192 3.83 -21.36 7.31
C ASP A 192 2.72 -20.56 6.60
N GLU A 193 1.63 -20.27 7.31
CA GLU A 193 0.54 -19.48 6.77
C GLU A 193 0.99 -18.04 6.44
N ARG A 194 1.68 -17.37 7.38
CA ARG A 194 2.23 -16.03 7.14
C ARG A 194 3.20 -16.02 5.96
N ASN A 195 4.07 -17.03 5.88
CA ASN A 195 5.02 -17.15 4.79
C ASN A 195 4.32 -17.31 3.44
N LYS A 196 3.22 -18.07 3.36
CA LYS A 196 2.41 -18.19 2.14
C LYS A 196 1.81 -16.86 1.70
N LYS A 197 1.37 -15.98 2.62
CA LYS A 197 0.82 -14.65 2.26
C LYS A 197 1.86 -13.72 1.62
N LEU A 198 3.15 -14.05 1.72
CA LEU A 198 4.27 -13.28 1.18
C LEU A 198 4.83 -13.86 -0.13
N SER A 199 4.20 -14.87 -0.73
CA SER A 199 4.74 -15.57 -1.91
C SER A 199 4.87 -14.70 -3.17
N ASN A 200 4.11 -13.61 -3.25
CA ASN A 200 4.07 -12.75 -4.44
C ASN A 200 5.16 -11.66 -4.44
N PHE A 201 5.93 -11.54 -3.36
CA PHE A 201 7.02 -10.58 -3.25
C PHE A 201 8.32 -11.16 -3.81
N SER A 202 9.19 -10.27 -4.30
CA SER A 202 10.60 -10.64 -4.51
C SER A 202 11.27 -10.99 -3.17
N ASP A 203 12.37 -11.76 -3.21
CA ASP A 203 13.08 -12.17 -1.99
C ASP A 203 13.50 -10.97 -1.12
N GLN A 204 13.94 -9.89 -1.76
CA GLN A 204 14.34 -8.66 -1.07
C GLN A 204 13.13 -7.98 -0.39
N GLU A 205 12.01 -7.82 -1.09
CA GLU A 205 10.82 -7.20 -0.49
C GLU A 205 10.21 -8.07 0.60
N ARG A 206 10.27 -9.39 0.44
CA ARG A 206 9.81 -10.36 1.43
C ARG A 206 10.59 -10.23 2.73
N SER A 207 11.92 -10.16 2.66
CA SER A 207 12.79 -9.94 3.82
C SER A 207 12.46 -8.62 4.53
N VAL A 208 12.35 -7.52 3.78
CA VAL A 208 12.01 -6.20 4.33
C VAL A 208 10.61 -6.20 4.96
N MET A 209 9.64 -6.88 4.35
CA MET A 209 8.29 -7.02 4.90
C MET A 209 8.27 -7.87 6.18
N GLN A 210 9.06 -8.94 6.25
CA GLN A 210 9.19 -9.76 7.47
C GLN A 210 9.82 -8.98 8.61
N GLU A 211 10.86 -8.18 8.34
CA GLU A 211 11.47 -7.28 9.34
C GLU A 211 10.46 -6.23 9.83
N LEU A 212 9.73 -5.57 8.91
CA LEU A 212 8.66 -4.63 9.25
C LEU A 212 7.59 -5.30 10.14
N LEU A 213 7.13 -6.50 9.76
CA LEU A 213 6.16 -7.24 10.55
C LEU A 213 6.73 -7.61 11.93
N GLY A 214 8.03 -7.92 12.05
CA GLY A 214 8.69 -8.12 13.33
C GLY A 214 8.70 -6.86 14.21
N ASP A 215 8.93 -5.70 13.61
CA ASP A 215 8.92 -4.41 14.31
C ASP A 215 7.51 -3.98 14.75
N ILE A 216 6.48 -4.33 13.97
CA ILE A 216 5.07 -4.13 14.34
C ILE A 216 4.66 -5.16 15.40
N PHE A 217 5.06 -6.43 15.24
CA PHE A 217 4.65 -7.55 16.07
C PHE A 217 5.87 -8.27 16.67
N PRO A 218 6.34 -7.87 17.86
CA PRO A 218 7.60 -8.36 18.43
C PRO A 218 7.66 -9.87 18.69
N LEU A 219 6.52 -10.56 18.79
CA LEU A 219 6.48 -12.03 18.90
C LEU A 219 6.93 -12.75 17.62
N LEU A 220 7.03 -12.02 16.50
CA LEU A 220 7.60 -12.54 15.26
C LEU A 220 9.13 -12.45 15.23
N GLN A 221 9.76 -11.69 16.14
CA GLN A 221 11.21 -11.57 16.20
C GLN A 221 11.80 -12.72 17.04
N SER A 222 12.64 -13.56 16.43
CA SER A 222 13.32 -14.65 17.12
C SER A 222 14.39 -14.19 18.11
N SER A 223 14.85 -12.94 18.03
CA SER A 223 16.04 -12.44 18.74
C SER A 223 15.73 -11.71 20.06
N GLY A 224 14.48 -11.43 20.41
CA GLY A 224 14.16 -10.76 21.67
C GLY A 224 14.79 -9.37 21.82
N TYR A 225 15.13 -8.68 20.73
CA TYR A 225 15.62 -7.30 20.77
C TYR A 225 14.89 -6.45 19.73
N SER A 226 14.11 -5.48 20.22
CA SER A 226 13.64 -4.37 19.40
C SER A 226 14.86 -3.50 19.10
N HIS A 227 15.08 -3.16 17.83
CA HIS A 227 16.23 -2.34 17.43
C HIS A 227 16.22 -0.92 18.01
N TYR A 228 15.15 -0.52 18.71
CA TYR A 228 15.02 0.74 19.43
C TYR A 228 15.39 0.60 20.91
N GLY A 229 16.67 0.37 21.22
CA GLY A 229 17.27 0.69 22.53
C GLY A 229 16.68 0.06 23.82
N PHE A 230 15.58 -0.68 23.75
CA PHE A 230 15.02 -1.40 24.87
C PHE A 230 15.72 -2.75 24.94
N LEU A 231 16.34 -3.02 26.10
CA LEU A 231 16.30 -4.37 26.64
C LEU A 231 14.84 -4.82 26.51
N ILE A 232 14.57 -5.96 25.88
CA ILE A 232 13.27 -6.61 26.05
C ILE A 232 13.43 -7.52 27.28
N PRO A 233 13.20 -7.04 28.53
CA PRO A 233 12.83 -7.96 29.56
C PRO A 233 11.43 -8.46 29.18
N ILE A 234 11.29 -9.77 29.10
CA ILE A 234 10.07 -10.49 28.70
C ILE A 234 8.92 -10.25 29.73
N GLN A 235 9.01 -9.26 30.62
CA GLN A 235 8.23 -9.18 31.86
C GLN A 235 7.83 -7.78 32.39
N GLN A 236 7.80 -6.69 31.62
CA GLN A 236 7.29 -5.40 32.17
C GLN A 236 6.06 -4.81 31.47
N GLU A 237 5.13 -4.38 32.32
CA GLU A 237 3.76 -3.90 32.06
C GLU A 237 3.68 -2.67 31.13
N GLY A 238 4.78 -1.96 30.84
CA GLY A 238 4.82 -0.89 29.84
C GLY A 238 4.51 -1.36 28.41
N PHE A 239 4.76 -2.64 28.10
CA PHE A 239 4.47 -3.27 26.81
C PHE A 239 2.96 -3.53 26.58
N LEU A 240 2.14 -3.45 27.63
CA LEU A 240 0.69 -3.59 27.53
C LEU A 240 0.05 -2.39 26.82
N HIS A 241 0.71 -1.23 26.79
CA HIS A 241 0.24 -0.05 26.05
C HIS A 241 0.33 -0.26 24.53
N HIS A 242 1.49 -0.65 23.97
CA HIS A 242 1.67 -0.86 22.52
C HIS A 242 0.93 -2.08 21.95
N LYS A 243 0.95 -3.22 22.66
CA LYS A 243 0.10 -4.37 22.28
C LYS A 243 -1.38 -4.01 22.34
N GLY A 244 -1.75 -3.15 23.30
CA GLY A 244 -3.09 -2.57 23.41
C GLY A 244 -3.44 -1.67 22.22
N PHE A 245 -2.49 -0.92 21.65
CA PHE A 245 -2.76 -0.02 20.52
C PHE A 245 -2.95 -0.74 19.19
N ILE A 246 -2.09 -1.69 18.83
CA ILE A 246 -2.28 -2.50 17.61
C ILE A 246 -3.54 -3.34 17.73
N LEU A 247 -3.82 -3.87 18.93
CA LEU A 247 -5.05 -4.60 19.16
C LEU A 247 -6.28 -3.69 19.11
N ARG A 248 -6.23 -2.48 19.71
CA ARG A 248 -7.30 -1.47 19.59
C ARG A 248 -7.49 -1.04 18.14
N PHE A 249 -6.42 -0.92 17.37
CA PHE A 249 -6.47 -0.64 15.94
C PHE A 249 -7.15 -1.77 15.17
N ILE A 250 -6.75 -3.03 15.38
CA ILE A 250 -7.36 -4.19 14.72
C ILE A 250 -8.85 -4.31 15.11
N ILE A 251 -9.18 -4.16 16.39
CA ILE A 251 -10.56 -4.16 16.89
C ILE A 251 -11.35 -2.99 16.27
N LYS A 252 -10.79 -1.79 16.22
CA LYS A 252 -11.43 -0.61 15.60
C LYS A 252 -11.58 -0.77 14.09
N LEU A 253 -10.66 -1.41 13.40
CA LEU A 253 -10.78 -1.72 11.97
C LEU A 253 -11.89 -2.75 11.75
N GLN A 254 -11.94 -3.81 12.55
CA GLN A 254 -13.03 -4.79 12.52
C GLN A 254 -14.39 -4.13 12.83
N GLN A 255 -14.45 -3.21 13.79
CA GLN A 255 -15.66 -2.46 14.17
C GLN A 255 -16.02 -1.35 13.18
N GLY A 256 -15.05 -0.68 12.55
CA GLY A 256 -15.24 0.36 11.54
C GLY A 256 -15.73 -0.21 10.22
N ILE A 257 -15.26 -1.42 9.86
CA ILE A 257 -15.86 -2.24 8.80
C ILE A 257 -17.30 -2.59 9.16
N PHE A 258 -17.59 -2.88 10.42
CA PHE A 258 -18.96 -3.09 10.92
C PHE A 258 -19.82 -1.83 10.79
N LEU A 259 -19.27 -0.65 11.08
CA LEU A 259 -19.99 0.63 10.96
C LEU A 259 -20.26 1.00 9.49
N ILE A 260 -19.31 0.74 8.58
CA ILE A 260 -19.49 0.93 7.13
C ILE A 260 -20.47 -0.10 6.56
N MET A 261 -20.46 -1.35 7.03
CA MET A 261 -21.46 -2.36 6.68
C MET A 261 -22.86 -2.00 7.19
N ILE A 262 -22.96 -1.49 8.42
CA ILE A 262 -24.25 -1.04 8.99
C ILE A 262 -24.75 0.18 8.21
N LEU A 263 -23.88 1.15 7.89
CA LEU A 263 -24.25 2.31 7.09
C LEU A 263 -24.64 1.91 5.67
N SER A 264 -23.95 0.97 5.02
CA SER A 264 -24.32 0.52 3.68
C SER A 264 -25.60 -0.32 3.66
N VAL A 265 -25.82 -1.19 4.65
CA VAL A 265 -27.07 -1.95 4.82
C VAL A 265 -28.23 -1.02 5.16
N SER A 266 -28.04 -0.06 6.07
CA SER A 266 -29.08 0.91 6.45
C SER A 266 -29.41 1.89 5.32
N LEU A 267 -28.42 2.32 4.52
CA LEU A 267 -28.66 3.11 3.30
C LEU A 267 -29.40 2.28 2.23
N MET A 268 -29.10 0.98 2.12
CA MET A 268 -29.74 0.07 1.17
C MET A 268 -31.16 -0.34 1.59
N GLU A 269 -31.46 -0.39 2.89
CA GLU A 269 -32.83 -0.52 3.43
C GLU A 269 -33.63 0.78 3.25
N MET A 270 -33.03 1.94 3.51
CA MET A 270 -33.68 3.23 3.24
C MET A 270 -34.01 3.47 1.76
N LEU A 271 -33.16 2.99 0.83
CA LEU A 271 -33.42 3.03 -0.62
C LEU A 271 -34.48 2.00 -1.07
N LYS A 272 -34.77 0.98 -0.28
CA LYS A 272 -35.90 0.07 -0.51
C LYS A 272 -37.23 0.65 -0.03
N GLU A 273 -37.22 1.43 1.05
CA GLU A 273 -38.42 2.08 1.59
C GLU A 273 -38.86 3.33 0.79
N THR A 274 -37.99 3.90 -0.03
CA THR A 274 -38.28 5.08 -0.88
C THR A 274 -38.74 4.74 -2.31
N ASN A 275 -38.85 3.45 -2.67
CA ASN A 275 -39.44 2.99 -3.93
C ASN A 275 -40.88 2.47 -3.75
N PHE A 276 -41.76 3.34 -3.25
CA PHE A 276 -43.22 3.15 -3.27
C PHE A 276 -43.91 4.39 -3.84
#